data_AF-A0A392MA64-F1
#
_entry.id   AF-A0A392MA64-F1
#
_cell.length_a   1.000
_cell.length_b   1.000
_cell.length_c   1.000
_cell.angle_alpha   90.00
_cell.angle_beta   90.00
_cell.angle_gamma   90.00
#
_symmetry.space_group_name_H-M   'P 1'
#
loop_
_entity.id
_entity.type
_entity.pdbx_description
1 polymer ?
#
loop_
_entity_poly.entity_id
_entity_poly.type
_entity_poly.pdbx_seq_one_letter_code
_entity_poly.pdbx_strand_id
1 'polypeptide(L)'
;MTDHLKSGLYKWAGDADSYEKDGPYIELVTSPNNPDGHVRKSKVNRSQGLLVHDLAYYWPQYTPISSPADHDLTLFTVSKSTGHAGMRIGWALVKDKEVAKKMTKFIELNTIGVSKDSQLRAAKVLRAVSDSCEQENSQEGDSFFKFSHKLMTNRWNQLREVVQHSQLFSLPQFSPAFCNFFNQVLEPQP
;
A
#
# COMPACT_ATOMS: atom_id res chain seq x y z
N MET A 1 -14.90 -21.28 -13.82
CA MET A 1 -14.45 -20.22 -12.87
C MET A 1 -14.80 -18.83 -13.39
N THR A 2 -14.44 -18.48 -14.63
CA THR A 2 -14.81 -17.20 -15.30
C THR A 2 -16.32 -16.90 -15.28
N ASP A 3 -17.16 -17.90 -15.55
CA ASP A 3 -18.62 -17.71 -15.59
C ASP A 3 -19.24 -17.40 -14.21
N HIS A 4 -18.63 -17.88 -13.13
CA HIS A 4 -19.08 -17.59 -11.75
C HIS A 4 -18.66 -16.19 -11.29
N LEU A 5 -17.57 -15.67 -11.84
CA LEU A 5 -17.00 -14.36 -11.52
C LEU A 5 -17.62 -13.23 -12.33
N LYS A 6 -18.45 -13.55 -13.32
CA LYS A 6 -19.08 -12.58 -14.24
C LYS A 6 -18.07 -11.59 -14.83
N SER A 7 -16.86 -12.07 -15.14
CA SER A 7 -15.75 -11.21 -15.60
C SER A 7 -16.09 -10.45 -16.89
N GLY A 8 -17.00 -10.98 -17.72
CA GLY A 8 -17.52 -10.30 -18.91
C GLY A 8 -18.32 -9.01 -18.63
N LEU A 9 -18.68 -8.72 -17.38
CA LEU A 9 -19.30 -7.44 -17.01
C LEU A 9 -18.31 -6.27 -16.91
N TYR A 10 -17.01 -6.55 -16.88
CA TYR A 10 -15.97 -5.55 -16.71
C TYR A 10 -15.10 -5.46 -17.95
N LYS A 11 -14.66 -4.24 -18.28
CA LYS A 11 -13.74 -3.97 -19.39
C LYS A 11 -12.66 -3.01 -18.92
N TRP A 12 -11.41 -3.31 -19.24
CA TRP A 12 -10.30 -2.39 -19.02
C TRP A 12 -10.55 -1.09 -19.82
N ALA A 13 -10.63 0.03 -19.12
CA ALA A 13 -10.98 1.31 -19.71
C ALA A 13 -9.77 2.22 -19.99
N GLY A 14 -8.56 1.83 -19.57
CA GLY A 14 -7.34 2.61 -19.78
C GLY A 14 -6.98 3.50 -18.59
N ASP A 15 -6.29 4.60 -18.90
CA ASP A 15 -5.74 5.54 -17.93
C ASP A 15 -6.83 6.42 -17.30
N ALA A 16 -6.85 6.48 -15.97
CA ALA A 16 -7.76 7.29 -15.18
C ALA A 16 -7.61 8.80 -15.46
N ASP A 17 -6.40 9.27 -15.81
CA ASP A 17 -6.16 10.68 -16.13
C ASP A 17 -6.87 11.12 -17.43
N SER A 18 -7.17 10.17 -18.32
CA SER A 18 -7.85 10.42 -19.61
C SER A 18 -9.28 9.87 -19.65
N TYR A 19 -9.84 9.48 -18.51
CA TYR A 19 -11.12 8.78 -18.46
C TYR A 19 -12.30 9.75 -18.61
N GLU A 20 -12.94 9.72 -19.78
CA GLU A 20 -14.06 10.62 -20.11
C GLU A 20 -15.43 9.96 -20.21
N LYS A 21 -15.52 8.63 -20.01
CA LYS A 21 -16.78 7.90 -20.22
C LYS A 21 -17.78 8.14 -19.10
N ASP A 22 -19.05 8.16 -19.46
CA ASP A 22 -20.16 8.19 -18.50
C ASP A 22 -20.52 6.79 -18.02
N GLY A 23 -21.11 6.73 -16.82
CA GLY A 23 -21.57 5.50 -16.18
C GLY A 23 -20.64 4.99 -15.07
N PRO A 24 -20.93 3.79 -14.54
CA PRO A 24 -20.17 3.21 -13.44
C PRO A 24 -18.72 2.90 -13.82
N TYR A 25 -17.79 3.19 -12.91
CA TYR A 25 -16.37 2.88 -13.09
C TYR A 25 -15.75 2.33 -11.81
N ILE A 26 -14.61 1.65 -11.97
CA ILE A 26 -13.74 1.25 -10.87
C ILE A 26 -12.39 1.91 -11.11
N GLU A 27 -11.93 2.71 -10.15
CA GLU A 27 -10.62 3.34 -10.20
C GLU A 27 -9.68 2.65 -9.20
N LEU A 28 -8.49 2.29 -9.65
CA LEU A 28 -7.42 1.76 -8.80
C LEU A 28 -6.47 2.91 -8.44
N VAL A 29 -6.49 3.32 -7.17
CA VAL A 29 -5.66 4.41 -6.65
C VAL A 29 -4.52 3.80 -5.84
N THR A 30 -3.31 3.74 -6.42
CA THR A 30 -2.12 3.23 -5.72
C THR A 30 -1.39 4.38 -5.04
N SER A 31 -1.22 4.34 -3.72
CA SER A 31 -0.63 5.43 -2.94
C SER A 31 0.16 4.91 -1.73
N PRO A 32 1.48 5.12 -1.64
CA PRO A 32 2.38 5.62 -2.67
C PRO A 32 2.31 4.78 -3.95
N ASN A 33 2.44 5.45 -5.08
CA ASN A 33 2.28 4.86 -6.39
C ASN A 33 3.46 3.97 -6.79
N ASN A 34 3.17 2.97 -7.62
CA ASN A 34 4.16 2.17 -8.31
C ASN A 34 4.16 2.59 -9.80
N PRO A 35 5.28 3.06 -10.38
CA PRO A 35 6.65 2.92 -9.88
C PRO A 35 7.26 4.15 -9.18
N ASP A 36 6.61 5.31 -9.20
CA ASP A 36 7.27 6.58 -8.87
C ASP A 36 7.29 6.98 -7.38
N GLY A 37 6.56 6.27 -6.52
CA GLY A 37 6.53 6.53 -5.08
C GLY A 37 5.74 7.77 -4.66
N HIS A 38 5.06 8.46 -5.58
CA HIS A 38 4.26 9.64 -5.21
C HIS A 38 2.95 9.23 -4.54
N VAL A 39 2.53 9.99 -3.52
CA VAL A 39 1.18 9.88 -2.96
C VAL A 39 0.16 10.27 -4.03
N ARG A 40 -0.86 9.44 -4.23
CA ARG A 40 -1.92 9.66 -5.22
C ARG A 40 -3.28 9.86 -4.56
N LYS A 41 -4.15 10.52 -5.31
CA LYS A 41 -5.59 10.65 -5.06
C LYS A 41 -6.31 10.24 -6.33
N SER A 42 -7.60 9.97 -6.22
CA SER A 42 -8.47 9.72 -7.37
C SER A 42 -8.35 10.85 -8.40
N LYS A 43 -8.32 10.47 -9.67
CA LYS A 43 -8.26 11.33 -10.85
C LYS A 43 -9.61 11.46 -11.53
N VAL A 44 -10.47 10.46 -11.38
CA VAL A 44 -11.79 10.47 -12.02
C VAL A 44 -12.78 11.23 -11.14
N ASN A 45 -13.11 12.46 -11.54
CA ASN A 45 -14.11 13.29 -10.88
C ASN A 45 -15.50 13.08 -11.50
N ARG A 46 -16.08 11.89 -11.32
CA ARG A 46 -17.42 11.54 -11.84
C ARG A 46 -18.24 10.83 -10.77
N SER A 47 -19.56 10.85 -10.91
CA SER A 47 -20.46 10.07 -10.04
C SER A 47 -20.37 8.56 -10.34
N GLN A 48 -20.79 7.71 -9.40
CA GLN A 48 -20.91 6.25 -9.57
C GLN A 48 -19.57 5.49 -9.65
N GLY A 49 -18.48 6.10 -9.19
CA GLY A 49 -17.18 5.45 -9.05
C GLY A 49 -17.08 4.58 -7.82
N LEU A 50 -16.46 3.40 -7.97
CA LEU A 50 -15.94 2.61 -6.86
C LEU A 50 -14.41 2.72 -6.85
N LEU A 51 -13.86 3.29 -5.78
CA LEU A 51 -12.42 3.51 -5.66
C LEU A 51 -11.79 2.41 -4.81
N VAL A 52 -10.78 1.75 -5.36
CA VAL A 52 -9.94 0.76 -4.67
C VAL A 52 -8.60 1.41 -4.37
N HIS A 53 -8.33 1.70 -3.10
CA HIS A 53 -7.06 2.29 -2.69
C HIS A 53 -6.06 1.18 -2.37
N ASP A 54 -5.04 1.01 -3.21
CA ASP A 54 -3.92 0.12 -2.92
C ASP A 54 -2.85 0.87 -2.12
N LEU A 55 -2.78 0.55 -0.83
CA LEU A 55 -1.85 1.13 0.14
C LEU A 55 -0.75 0.15 0.53
N ALA A 56 -0.35 -0.75 -0.37
CA ALA A 56 0.74 -1.70 -0.14
C ALA A 56 2.03 -1.02 0.36
N TYR A 57 2.34 0.18 -0.14
CA TYR A 57 3.53 0.95 0.22
C TYR A 57 3.29 2.06 1.26
N TYR A 58 2.07 2.19 1.81
CA TYR A 58 1.76 3.25 2.80
C TYR A 58 2.25 2.86 4.20
N TRP A 59 3.56 2.73 4.34
CA TRP A 59 4.25 2.36 5.57
C TRP A 59 5.44 3.29 5.84
N PRO A 60 5.84 3.49 7.11
CA PRO A 60 6.84 4.49 7.48
C PRO A 60 8.20 4.32 6.82
N GLN A 61 8.56 3.12 6.36
CA GLN A 61 9.82 2.88 5.66
C GLN A 61 9.88 3.45 4.23
N TYR A 62 8.73 3.76 3.62
CA TYR A 62 8.66 4.24 2.22
C TYR A 62 8.20 5.70 2.13
N THR A 63 7.25 6.10 2.97
CA THR A 63 6.61 7.42 2.88
C THR A 63 6.31 7.98 4.26
N PRO A 64 6.32 9.31 4.44
CA PRO A 64 5.75 9.96 5.61
C PRO A 64 4.28 9.56 5.79
N ILE A 65 3.90 9.18 7.01
CA ILE A 65 2.51 8.90 7.39
C ILE A 65 1.84 10.21 7.79
N SER A 66 1.23 10.90 6.83
CA SER A 66 0.63 12.23 7.03
C SER A 66 -0.75 12.18 7.71
N SER A 67 -1.49 11.08 7.53
CA SER A 67 -2.77 10.82 8.20
C SER A 67 -3.10 9.32 8.20
N PRO A 68 -3.97 8.85 9.11
CA PRO A 68 -4.61 7.55 8.94
C PRO A 68 -5.33 7.47 7.59
N ALA A 69 -5.29 6.31 6.94
CA ALA A 69 -6.04 6.07 5.72
C ALA A 69 -7.53 5.94 6.04
N ASP A 70 -8.38 6.70 5.34
CA ASP A 70 -9.83 6.70 5.54
C ASP A 70 -10.57 6.64 4.19
N HIS A 71 -10.49 5.49 3.53
CA HIS A 71 -11.16 5.24 2.25
C HIS A 71 -12.20 4.13 2.37
N ASP A 72 -13.15 4.08 1.42
CA ASP A 72 -14.23 3.09 1.43
C ASP A 72 -13.72 1.65 1.24
N LEU A 73 -12.68 1.49 0.42
CA LEU A 73 -12.00 0.22 0.20
C LEU A 73 -10.49 0.47 0.12
N THR A 74 -9.77 -0.11 1.07
CA THR A 74 -8.31 0.01 1.20
C THR A 74 -7.66 -1.36 1.24
N LEU A 75 -6.57 -1.54 0.48
CA LEU A 75 -5.80 -2.79 0.42
C LEU A 75 -4.42 -2.63 1.06
N PHE A 76 -3.98 -3.67 1.76
CA PHE A 76 -2.66 -3.76 2.37
C PHE A 76 -2.08 -5.17 2.21
N THR A 77 -0.76 -5.32 2.40
CA THR A 77 -0.10 -6.63 2.34
C THR A 77 1.12 -6.73 3.25
N VAL A 78 1.36 -7.93 3.81
CA VAL A 78 2.60 -8.23 4.53
C VAL A 78 3.82 -8.22 3.60
N SER A 79 3.61 -8.36 2.28
CA SER A 79 4.68 -8.44 1.29
C SER A 79 5.56 -7.19 1.29
N LYS A 80 4.95 -6.03 1.47
CA LYS A 80 5.61 -4.72 1.44
C LYS A 80 5.73 -4.09 2.83
N SER A 81 4.85 -4.46 3.77
CA SER A 81 4.99 -3.98 5.14
C SER A 81 6.14 -4.65 5.89
N THR A 82 6.30 -5.98 5.77
CA THR A 82 7.30 -6.76 6.54
C THR A 82 8.24 -7.61 5.69
N GLY A 83 8.17 -7.49 4.35
CA GLY A 83 9.02 -8.25 3.43
C GLY A 83 8.64 -9.72 3.23
N HIS A 84 7.55 -10.20 3.85
CA HIS A 84 7.15 -11.60 3.82
C HIS A 84 6.30 -11.97 2.59
N ALA A 85 6.78 -11.64 1.39
CA ALA A 85 6.04 -11.83 0.14
C ALA A 85 5.61 -13.29 -0.13
N GLY A 86 6.39 -14.26 0.37
CA GLY A 86 6.10 -15.69 0.22
C GLY A 86 4.88 -16.18 1.00
N MET A 87 4.41 -15.43 2.01
CA MET A 87 3.24 -15.82 2.80
C MET A 87 1.91 -15.57 2.09
N ARG A 88 1.94 -14.79 0.99
CA ARG A 88 0.75 -14.49 0.18
C ARG A 88 -0.43 -13.93 1.00
N ILE A 89 -0.14 -13.13 2.04
CA ILE A 89 -1.15 -12.48 2.87
C ILE A 89 -1.33 -11.01 2.47
N GLY A 90 -2.58 -10.65 2.19
CA GLY A 90 -3.07 -9.28 2.09
C GLY A 90 -4.41 -9.18 2.80
N TRP A 91 -4.84 -7.96 3.09
CA TRP A 91 -6.14 -7.69 3.70
C TRP A 91 -6.76 -6.45 3.08
N ALA A 92 -8.09 -6.40 3.15
CA ALA A 92 -8.88 -5.25 2.73
C ALA A 92 -9.64 -4.69 3.93
N LEU A 93 -9.62 -3.38 4.10
CA LEU A 93 -10.53 -2.64 4.97
C LEU A 93 -11.66 -2.12 4.09
N VAL A 94 -12.89 -2.56 4.36
CA VAL A 94 -14.05 -2.31 3.50
C VAL A 94 -15.19 -1.75 4.36
N LYS A 95 -15.63 -0.52 4.06
CA LYS A 95 -16.73 0.13 4.78
C LYS A 95 -18.10 -0.43 4.37
N ASP A 96 -18.30 -0.66 3.07
CA ASP A 96 -19.56 -1.20 2.56
C ASP A 96 -19.66 -2.72 2.82
N LYS A 97 -20.66 -3.09 3.63
CA LYS A 97 -20.94 -4.47 4.01
C LYS A 97 -21.27 -5.37 2.81
N GLU A 98 -21.98 -4.88 1.81
CA GLU A 98 -22.35 -5.66 0.64
C GLU A 98 -21.15 -5.90 -0.28
N VAL A 99 -20.24 -4.92 -0.37
CA VAL A 99 -18.94 -5.12 -1.05
C VAL A 99 -18.12 -6.17 -0.30
N ALA A 100 -18.01 -6.05 1.03
CA ALA A 100 -17.27 -7.01 1.85
C ALA A 100 -17.82 -8.45 1.71
N LYS A 101 -19.15 -8.63 1.70
CA LYS A 101 -19.77 -9.94 1.45
C LYS A 101 -19.42 -10.51 0.08
N LYS A 102 -19.46 -9.69 -0.98
CA LYS A 102 -19.10 -10.11 -2.34
C LYS A 102 -17.62 -10.53 -2.41
N MET A 103 -16.73 -9.80 -1.75
CA MET A 103 -15.31 -10.15 -1.66
C MET A 103 -15.08 -11.47 -0.91
N THR A 104 -15.75 -11.68 0.23
CA THR A 104 -15.67 -12.95 0.97
C THR A 104 -16.18 -14.11 0.12
N LYS A 105 -17.31 -13.92 -0.59
CA LYS A 105 -17.86 -14.97 -1.46
C LYS A 105 -16.92 -15.28 -2.62
N PHE A 106 -16.25 -14.27 -3.18
CA PHE A 106 -15.22 -14.47 -4.19
C PHE A 106 -14.09 -15.36 -3.68
N ILE A 107 -13.57 -15.09 -2.49
CA ILE A 107 -12.49 -15.87 -1.87
C ILE A 107 -12.93 -17.33 -1.61
N GLU A 108 -14.15 -17.51 -1.09
CA GLU A 108 -14.73 -18.83 -0.84
C GLU A 108 -14.83 -19.65 -2.14
N LEU A 109 -15.33 -19.04 -3.22
CA LEU A 109 -15.47 -19.70 -4.52
C LEU A 109 -14.14 -19.97 -5.24
N ASN A 110 -13.11 -19.14 -4.99
CA ASN A 110 -11.83 -19.24 -5.68
C ASN A 110 -10.86 -20.21 -4.99
N THR A 111 -10.73 -20.09 -3.66
CA THR A 111 -9.69 -20.79 -2.89
C THR A 111 -10.19 -21.38 -1.57
N ILE A 112 -11.50 -21.31 -1.27
CA ILE A 112 -12.11 -21.79 -0.01
C ILE A 112 -11.57 -21.02 1.21
N GLY A 113 -10.89 -19.89 1.00
CA GLY A 113 -10.21 -19.13 2.04
C GLY A 113 -8.72 -18.96 1.80
N VAL A 114 -8.00 -18.68 2.87
CA VAL A 114 -6.56 -18.42 2.89
C VAL A 114 -5.88 -19.44 3.82
N SER A 115 -4.66 -19.88 3.48
CA SER A 115 -3.88 -20.82 4.30
C SER A 115 -3.83 -20.42 5.78
N LYS A 116 -4.17 -21.36 6.67
CA LYS A 116 -4.13 -21.14 8.13
C LYS A 116 -2.71 -20.95 8.64
N ASP A 117 -1.75 -21.69 8.09
CA ASP A 117 -0.33 -21.51 8.42
C ASP A 117 0.16 -20.10 8.07
N SER A 118 -0.25 -19.59 6.92
CA SER A 118 0.09 -18.23 6.49
C SER A 118 -0.56 -17.18 7.40
N GLN A 119 -1.83 -17.39 7.81
CA GLN A 119 -2.50 -16.52 8.78
C GLN A 119 -1.79 -16.53 10.15
N LEU A 120 -1.46 -17.71 10.68
CA LEU A 120 -0.80 -17.87 11.98
C LEU A 120 0.59 -17.23 11.98
N ARG A 121 1.38 -17.45 10.92
CA ARG A 121 2.69 -16.82 10.78
C ARG A 121 2.56 -15.31 10.63
N ALA A 122 1.57 -14.81 9.88
CA ALA A 122 1.35 -13.37 9.70
C ALA A 122 0.99 -12.71 11.02
N ALA A 123 0.10 -13.31 11.81
CA ALA A 123 -0.28 -12.82 13.13
C ALA A 123 0.94 -12.72 14.06
N LYS A 124 1.83 -13.73 14.08
CA LYS A 124 3.06 -13.69 14.87
C LYS A 124 4.03 -12.58 14.45
N VAL A 125 4.23 -12.41 13.14
CA VAL A 125 5.10 -11.35 12.60
C VAL A 125 4.53 -9.97 12.90
N LEU A 126 3.24 -9.76 12.64
CA LEU A 126 2.58 -8.47 12.91
C LEU A 126 2.59 -8.12 14.40
N ARG A 127 2.42 -9.13 15.27
CA ARG A 127 2.57 -8.95 16.72
C ARG A 127 3.98 -8.50 17.09
N ALA A 128 5.02 -9.18 16.60
CA ALA A 128 6.40 -8.77 16.88
C ALA A 128 6.71 -7.35 16.38
N VAL A 129 6.17 -6.95 15.22
CA VAL A 129 6.29 -5.58 14.71
C VAL A 129 5.57 -4.58 15.63
N SER A 130 4.34 -4.88 16.06
CA SER A 130 3.57 -4.03 16.99
C SER A 130 4.29 -3.88 18.33
N ASP A 131 4.69 -5.00 18.93
CA ASP A 131 5.41 -5.03 20.22
C ASP A 131 6.71 -4.20 20.13
N SER A 132 7.42 -4.24 18.99
CA SER A 132 8.63 -3.43 18.78
C SER A 132 8.37 -1.92 18.71
N CYS A 133 7.16 -1.50 18.30
CA CYS A 133 6.78 -0.09 18.26
C CYS A 133 6.36 0.42 19.64
N GLU A 134 5.72 -0.42 20.45
CA GLU A 134 5.31 -0.06 21.82
C GLU A 134 6.50 0.00 22.79
N GLN A 135 7.51 -0.85 22.57
CA GLN A 135 8.71 -0.95 23.42
C GLN A 135 9.80 0.08 23.10
N GLU A 136 9.60 0.99 22.13
CA GLU A 136 10.56 2.05 21.83
C GLU A 136 10.87 2.95 23.04
N ASN A 137 9.95 3.04 24.00
CA ASN A 137 10.13 3.84 25.21
C ASN A 137 10.90 3.10 26.32
N SER A 138 11.27 1.83 26.15
CA SER A 138 11.77 0.99 27.25
C SER A 138 13.04 0.18 26.98
N GLN A 139 13.51 0.02 25.73
CA GLN A 139 14.75 -0.75 25.44
C GLN A 139 15.71 -0.08 24.44
N GLU A 140 17.01 -0.43 24.58
CA GLU A 140 18.07 -0.10 23.61
C GLU A 140 17.88 -0.91 22.31
N GLY A 141 17.17 -0.35 21.35
CA GLY A 141 17.01 -0.89 19.99
C GLY A 141 16.11 -0.02 19.12
N ASP A 142 16.33 0.00 17.81
CA ASP A 142 15.37 0.63 16.89
C ASP A 142 14.16 -0.27 16.71
N SER A 143 12.94 0.27 16.71
CA SER A 143 11.76 -0.48 16.25
C SER A 143 11.92 -0.95 14.81
N PHE A 144 11.09 -1.93 14.42
CA PHE A 144 11.08 -2.46 13.06
C PHE A 144 10.99 -1.35 12.00
N PHE A 145 10.09 -0.38 12.19
CA PHE A 145 9.88 0.70 11.21
C PHE A 145 11.00 1.74 11.24
N LYS A 146 11.57 2.06 12.40
CA LYS A 146 12.72 2.97 12.51
C LYS A 146 13.96 2.38 11.84
N PHE A 147 14.25 1.10 12.08
CA PHE A 147 15.32 0.37 11.40
C PHE A 147 15.09 0.35 9.88
N SER A 148 13.88 -0.01 9.45
CA SER A 148 13.52 -0.10 8.04
C SER A 148 13.62 1.25 7.32
N HIS A 149 13.16 2.33 7.95
CA HIS A 149 13.28 3.68 7.42
C HIS A 149 14.75 4.11 7.27
N LYS A 150 15.60 3.86 8.28
CA LYS A 150 17.05 4.14 8.18
C LYS A 150 17.69 3.39 7.02
N LEU A 151 17.33 2.11 6.85
CA LEU A 151 17.85 1.29 5.74
C LEU A 151 17.43 1.84 4.37
N MET A 152 16.16 2.19 4.19
CA MET A 152 15.67 2.77 2.93
C MET A 152 16.29 4.13 2.64
N THR A 153 16.41 4.98 3.66
CA THR A 153 17.09 6.28 3.55
C THR A 153 18.54 6.12 3.06
N ASN A 154 19.28 5.19 3.65
CA ASN A 154 20.67 4.94 3.26
C ASN A 154 20.78 4.49 1.79
N ARG A 155 19.92 3.57 1.35
CA ARG A 155 19.88 3.10 -0.04
C ARG A 155 19.54 4.21 -1.02
N TRP A 156 18.51 5.00 -0.70
CA TRP A 156 18.04 6.08 -1.56
C TRP A 156 19.08 7.21 -1.67
N ASN A 157 19.82 7.49 -0.59
CA ASN A 157 20.93 8.46 -0.61
C ASN A 157 22.10 7.98 -1.48
N GLN A 158 22.51 6.71 -1.35
CA GLN A 158 23.56 6.14 -2.20
C GLN A 158 23.18 6.17 -3.69
N LEU A 159 21.93 5.85 -4.02
CA LEU A 159 21.45 5.91 -5.40
C LEU A 159 21.44 7.35 -5.93
N ARG A 160 20.97 8.31 -5.13
CA ARG A 160 20.98 9.73 -5.52
C ARG A 160 22.38 10.24 -5.76
N GLU A 161 23.34 9.89 -4.90
CA GLU A 161 24.74 10.25 -5.07
C GLU A 161 25.29 9.73 -6.40
N VAL A 162 25.09 8.45 -6.72
CA VAL A 162 25.58 7.86 -7.99
C VAL A 162 24.93 8.53 -9.21
N VAL A 163 23.62 8.78 -9.19
CA VAL A 163 22.91 9.43 -10.30
C VAL A 163 23.35 10.88 -10.49
N GLN A 164 23.58 11.62 -9.41
CA GLN A 164 24.07 13.00 -9.48
C GLN A 164 25.44 13.11 -10.17
N HIS A 165 26.31 12.11 -9.99
CA HIS A 165 27.63 12.10 -10.62
C HIS A 165 27.59 11.77 -12.13
N SER A 166 26.65 10.95 -12.59
CA SER A 166 26.63 10.53 -14.00
C SER A 166 26.02 11.55 -14.96
N GLN A 167 25.07 12.38 -14.47
CA GLN A 167 24.23 13.28 -15.29
C GLN A 167 23.45 12.62 -16.44
N LEU A 168 23.50 11.28 -16.57
CA LEU A 168 22.81 10.51 -17.61
C LEU A 168 21.40 10.09 -17.20
N PHE A 169 21.13 10.08 -15.90
CA PHE A 169 19.87 9.62 -15.32
C PHE A 169 19.26 10.70 -14.44
N SER A 170 17.94 10.65 -14.28
CA SER A 170 17.19 11.48 -13.33
C SER A 170 16.37 10.59 -12.41
N LEU A 171 16.21 11.01 -11.16
CA LEU A 171 15.36 10.36 -10.17
C LEU A 171 14.16 11.25 -9.84
N PRO A 172 13.03 10.67 -9.39
CA PRO A 172 11.90 11.46 -8.92
C PRO A 172 12.33 12.37 -7.75
N GLN A 173 11.80 13.59 -7.77
CA GLN A 173 11.93 14.53 -6.66
C GLN A 173 10.68 14.44 -5.78
N PHE A 174 10.90 14.52 -4.47
CA PHE A 174 9.84 14.49 -3.48
C PHE A 174 9.89 15.72 -2.60
N SER A 175 8.73 16.21 -2.20
CA SER A 175 8.62 17.26 -1.20
C SER A 175 8.59 16.64 0.19
N PRO A 176 9.30 17.22 1.18
CA PRO A 176 9.19 16.80 2.57
C PRO A 176 7.76 16.95 3.09
N ALA A 177 7.33 16.04 3.94
CA ALA A 177 6.04 16.08 4.63
C ALA A 177 6.20 15.68 6.10
N PHE A 178 5.32 16.19 6.95
CA PHE A 178 5.30 15.79 8.36
C PHE A 178 4.78 14.35 8.48
N CYS A 179 5.54 13.52 9.19
CA CYS A 179 5.19 12.13 9.48
C CYS A 179 4.67 12.03 10.92
N ASN A 180 3.39 11.71 11.09
CA ASN A 180 2.78 11.53 12.41
C ASN A 180 3.34 10.32 13.14
N PHE A 181 3.78 9.29 12.41
CA PHE A 181 4.35 8.07 13.02
C PHE A 181 5.69 8.36 13.71
N PHE A 182 6.58 9.11 13.05
CA PHE A 182 7.90 9.46 13.60
C PHE A 182 7.94 10.83 14.28
N ASN A 183 6.85 11.60 14.24
CA ASN A 183 6.74 12.96 14.76
C ASN A 183 7.84 13.92 14.25
N GLN A 184 8.14 13.85 12.95
CA GLN A 184 9.19 14.66 12.30
C GLN A 184 8.91 14.84 10.80
N VAL A 185 9.57 15.82 10.19
CA VAL A 185 9.51 16.05 8.73
C VAL A 185 10.43 15.08 8.01
N LEU A 186 9.90 14.37 7.01
CA LEU A 186 10.61 13.36 6.23
C LEU A 186 10.29 13.50 4.75
N GLU A 187 11.21 13.06 3.91
CA GLU A 187 10.95 12.84 2.48
C GLU A 187 10.64 11.35 2.22
N PRO A 188 9.78 11.04 1.23
CA PRO A 188 9.64 9.69 0.69
C PRO A 188 10.99 9.04 0.32
N GLN A 189 11.12 7.74 0.61
CA GLN A 189 12.29 6.89 0.34
C GLN A 189 11.82 5.61 -0.39
N PRO A 190 11.51 5.69 -1.70
CA PRO A 190 10.97 4.57 -2.48
C PRO A 190 11.89 3.35 -2.58
#